data_AF-A0A7V9UKX3-F1
#
_entry.id   AF-A0A7V9UKX3-F1
#
_cell.length_a   1.000
_cell.length_b   1.000
_cell.length_c   1.000
_cell.angle_alpha   90.00
_cell.angle_beta   90.00
_cell.angle_gamma   90.00
#
_symmetry.space_group_name_H-M   'P 1'
#
loop_
_entity.id
_entity.type
_entity.pdbx_description
1 polymer ?
#
loop_
_entity_poly.entity_id
_entity_poly.type
_entity_poly.pdbx_seq_one_letter_code
_entity_poly.pdbx_strand_id
1 'polypeptide(L)'
;MSQNQVTDNSNGKWSHSEPEFDDRPIKCVDCTDDFTWTAGEQVFFHDKGLKNEPKRCKPCKQAKNERLAAIAAAQVSGVRQRIEVSVQCAQCGQQTTVPFYPSQGRPVYCRSCFLAGQSQNSAA
;
A
#
# COMPACT_ATOMS: atom_id res chain seq x y z
N MET A 1 68.22 -3.67 1.42
CA MET A 1 67.43 -4.44 2.41
C MET A 1 66.53 -3.45 3.14
N SER A 2 65.43 -3.04 2.50
CA SER A 2 64.48 -2.07 3.06
C SER A 2 63.35 -2.85 3.74
N GLN A 3 63.30 -2.82 5.07
CA GLN A 3 62.21 -3.42 5.82
C GLN A 3 61.04 -2.44 5.82
N ASN A 4 60.05 -2.68 4.95
CA ASN A 4 58.75 -2.02 5.01
C ASN A 4 57.97 -2.62 6.19
N GLN A 5 57.81 -1.83 7.24
CA GLN A 5 56.93 -2.14 8.36
C GLN A 5 55.47 -1.95 7.90
N VAL A 6 54.71 -3.04 7.92
CA VAL A 6 53.25 -3.02 7.77
C VAL A 6 52.69 -2.41 9.06
N THR A 7 51.96 -1.32 8.93
CA THR A 7 51.19 -0.78 10.06
C THR A 7 49.87 -1.53 10.12
N ASP A 8 49.75 -2.43 11.10
CA ASP A 8 48.46 -2.98 11.54
C ASP A 8 47.63 -1.83 12.14
N ASN A 9 46.81 -1.20 11.29
CA ASN A 9 45.89 -0.17 11.71
C ASN A 9 44.66 -0.81 12.36
N SER A 10 44.78 -0.98 13.68
CA SER A 10 43.74 -0.98 14.71
C SER A 10 42.30 -1.00 14.19
N ASN A 11 41.68 -2.18 14.27
CA ASN A 11 40.27 -2.47 14.03
C ASN A 11 39.34 -1.30 14.40
N GLY A 12 38.93 -0.54 13.38
CA GLY A 12 37.78 0.33 13.45
C GLY A 12 36.57 -0.54 13.81
N LYS A 13 36.10 -0.43 15.05
CA LYS A 13 34.87 -1.06 15.50
C LYS A 13 33.71 -0.30 14.87
N TRP A 14 33.39 -0.62 13.62
CA TRP A 14 32.13 -0.21 13.01
C TRP A 14 31.05 -0.94 13.81
N SER A 15 30.42 -0.24 14.74
CA SER A 15 29.17 -0.69 15.35
C SER A 15 28.10 -0.64 14.26
N HIS A 16 28.09 -1.67 13.41
CA HIS A 16 26.90 -2.07 12.68
C HIS A 16 25.88 -2.44 13.75
N SER A 17 25.03 -1.49 14.11
CA SER A 17 23.80 -1.79 14.81
C SER A 17 22.91 -2.51 13.81
N GLU A 18 23.09 -3.82 13.69
CA GLU A 18 22.13 -4.66 12.99
C GLU A 18 20.76 -4.43 13.64
N PRO A 19 19.73 -4.08 12.85
CA PRO A 19 18.39 -3.91 13.39
C PRO A 19 17.91 -5.24 13.96
N GLU A 20 17.63 -5.25 15.27
CA GLU A 20 16.94 -6.34 15.93
C GLU A 20 15.48 -6.32 15.46
N PHE A 21 15.00 -7.43 14.92
CA PHE A 21 13.64 -7.55 14.38
C PHE A 21 12.80 -8.42 15.31
N ASP A 22 11.68 -7.88 15.77
CA ASP A 22 10.72 -8.58 16.63
C ASP A 22 9.33 -8.60 16.01
N ASP A 23 8.55 -9.65 16.30
CA ASP A 23 7.15 -9.72 15.89
C ASP A 23 6.37 -8.53 16.45
N ARG A 24 5.75 -7.74 15.56
CA ARG A 24 4.91 -6.61 15.98
C ARG A 24 3.51 -6.65 15.38
N PRO A 25 2.45 -6.40 16.17
CA PRO A 25 1.10 -6.24 15.63
C PRO A 25 0.95 -4.89 14.94
N ILE A 26 0.26 -4.89 13.79
CA ILE A 26 -0.07 -3.70 13.00
C ILE A 26 -1.50 -3.75 12.49
N LYS A 27 -2.08 -2.59 12.16
CA LYS A 27 -3.48 -2.46 11.72
C LYS A 27 -3.63 -2.56 10.21
N CYS A 28 -4.59 -3.38 9.77
CA CYS A 28 -4.97 -3.44 8.37
C CYS A 28 -5.75 -2.17 7.96
N VAL A 29 -5.35 -1.53 6.86
CA VAL A 29 -6.04 -0.31 6.36
C VAL A 29 -7.44 -0.57 5.79
N ASP A 30 -7.78 -1.82 5.50
CA ASP A 30 -9.07 -2.17 4.88
C ASP A 30 -10.08 -2.72 5.90
N CYS A 31 -9.68 -3.61 6.81
CA CYS A 31 -10.57 -4.24 7.79
C CYS A 31 -10.36 -3.76 9.23
N THR A 32 -9.37 -2.92 9.50
CA THR A 32 -9.01 -2.39 10.83
C THR A 32 -8.54 -3.42 11.88
N ASP A 33 -8.62 -4.70 11.58
CA ASP A 33 -8.08 -5.78 12.42
C ASP A 33 -6.55 -5.70 12.52
N ASP A 34 -6.05 -6.16 13.66
CA ASP A 34 -4.62 -6.32 13.89
C ASP A 34 -4.10 -7.59 13.20
N PHE A 35 -2.90 -7.51 12.64
CA PHE A 35 -2.16 -8.65 12.10
C PHE A 35 -0.68 -8.51 12.41
N THR A 36 0.03 -9.63 12.52
CA THR A 36 1.45 -9.64 12.91
C THR A 36 2.34 -9.37 11.69
N TRP A 37 3.23 -8.39 11.80
CA TRP A 37 4.41 -8.27 10.92
C TRP A 37 5.57 -8.97 11.62
N THR A 38 5.83 -10.18 11.16
CA THR A 38 6.77 -11.07 11.85
C THR A 38 8.22 -10.60 11.70
N ALA A 39 9.09 -10.98 12.62
CA ALA A 39 10.53 -10.73 12.54
C ALA A 39 11.10 -11.23 11.19
N GLY A 40 10.68 -12.42 10.75
CA GLY A 40 11.07 -12.98 9.45
C GLY A 40 10.62 -12.15 8.24
N GLU A 41 9.41 -11.56 8.30
CA GLU A 41 8.97 -10.62 7.26
C GLU A 41 9.74 -9.29 7.33
N GLN A 42 10.11 -8.81 8.50
CA GLN A 42 10.91 -7.58 8.64
C GLN A 42 12.32 -7.76 8.08
N VAL A 43 12.98 -8.88 8.38
CA VAL A 43 14.26 -9.28 7.78
C VAL A 43 14.13 -9.31 6.25
N PHE A 44 13.10 -9.98 5.73
CA PHE A 44 12.87 -10.04 4.29
C PHE A 44 12.71 -8.64 3.67
N PHE A 45 11.98 -7.74 4.34
CA PHE A 45 11.78 -6.38 3.86
C PHE A 45 13.10 -5.60 3.87
N HIS A 46 13.87 -5.70 4.94
CA HIS A 46 15.20 -5.08 5.06
C HIS A 46 16.16 -5.57 3.95
N ASP A 47 16.29 -6.88 3.77
CA ASP A 47 17.20 -7.48 2.79
C ASP A 47 16.83 -7.15 1.34
N LYS A 48 15.54 -6.95 1.07
CA LYS A 48 15.03 -6.51 -0.23
C LYS A 48 15.04 -4.99 -0.41
N GLY A 49 15.51 -4.23 0.59
CA GLY A 49 15.48 -2.77 0.57
C GLY A 49 14.06 -2.19 0.58
N LEU A 50 13.06 -2.97 1.01
CA LEU A 50 11.66 -2.57 1.14
C LEU A 50 11.47 -1.83 2.46
N LYS A 51 11.45 -0.50 2.39
CA LYS A 51 11.34 0.37 3.57
C LYS A 51 9.93 0.49 4.16
N ASN A 52 8.91 0.05 3.42
CA ASN A 52 7.51 0.27 3.78
C ASN A 52 6.92 -0.96 4.47
N GLU A 53 6.25 -0.75 5.59
CA GLU A 53 5.55 -1.81 6.32
C GLU A 53 4.35 -2.35 5.53
N PRO A 54 3.96 -3.63 5.72
CA PRO A 54 2.72 -4.15 5.16
C PRO A 54 1.51 -3.34 5.62
N LYS A 55 0.64 -2.93 4.68
CA LYS A 55 -0.56 -2.14 5.01
C LYS A 55 -1.85 -2.97 5.11
N ARG A 56 -1.82 -4.23 4.66
CA ARG A 56 -3.01 -5.08 4.58
C ARG A 56 -2.68 -6.46 5.12
N CYS A 57 -3.58 -6.99 5.93
CA CYS A 57 -3.53 -8.38 6.35
C CYS A 57 -3.64 -9.31 5.13
N LYS A 58 -3.22 -10.56 5.30
CA LYS A 58 -3.24 -11.60 4.26
C LYS A 58 -4.60 -11.74 3.53
N PRO A 59 -5.76 -11.81 4.21
CA PRO A 59 -7.05 -11.93 3.52
C PRO A 59 -7.40 -10.69 2.69
N CYS A 60 -7.17 -9.47 3.20
CA CYS A 60 -7.41 -8.24 2.43
C CYS A 60 -6.46 -8.11 1.22
N LYS A 61 -5.20 -8.54 1.36
CA LYS A 61 -4.25 -8.61 0.25
C LYS A 61 -4.72 -9.59 -0.84
N GLN A 62 -5.22 -10.76 -0.45
CA GLN A 62 -5.77 -11.75 -1.38
C GLN A 62 -7.01 -11.22 -2.10
N ALA A 63 -8.00 -10.67 -1.36
CA ALA A 63 -9.21 -10.10 -1.95
C ALA A 63 -8.90 -8.96 -2.93
N LYS A 64 -7.93 -8.10 -2.61
CA LYS A 64 -7.45 -7.07 -3.54
C LYS A 64 -6.88 -7.68 -4.83
N ASN A 65 -6.03 -8.69 -4.70
CA ASN A 65 -5.40 -9.34 -5.86
C ASN A 65 -6.44 -10.05 -6.74
N GLU A 66 -7.45 -10.69 -6.14
CA GLU A 66 -8.53 -11.35 -6.86
C GLU A 66 -9.39 -10.34 -7.64
N ARG A 67 -9.73 -9.20 -7.04
CA ARG A 67 -10.42 -8.10 -7.74
C ARG A 67 -9.60 -7.61 -8.94
N LEU A 68 -8.29 -7.45 -8.78
CA LEU A 68 -7.41 -7.03 -9.88
C LEU A 68 -7.31 -8.08 -10.98
N ALA A 69 -7.23 -9.36 -10.62
CA ALA A 69 -7.22 -10.47 -11.58
C ALA A 69 -8.53 -10.54 -12.37
N ALA A 70 -9.67 -10.36 -11.71
CA ALA A 70 -10.98 -10.31 -12.38
C ALA A 70 -11.07 -9.15 -13.38
N ILE A 71 -10.57 -7.96 -13.01
CA ILE A 71 -10.50 -6.81 -13.93
C ILE A 71 -9.59 -7.11 -15.12
N ALA A 72 -8.41 -7.68 -14.89
CA ALA A 72 -7.48 -8.05 -15.97
C ALA A 72 -8.09 -9.10 -16.92
N ALA A 73 -8.78 -10.11 -16.39
CA ALA A 73 -9.47 -11.12 -17.19
C ALA A 73 -10.60 -10.53 -18.04
N ALA A 74 -11.37 -9.59 -17.49
CA ALA A 74 -12.41 -8.87 -18.23
C ALA A 74 -11.84 -7.98 -19.36
N GLN A 75 -10.63 -7.45 -19.20
CA GLN A 75 -9.94 -6.69 -20.26
C GLN A 75 -9.52 -7.60 -21.42
N VAL A 76 -8.98 -8.80 -21.12
CA VAL A 76 -8.51 -9.76 -22.14
C VAL A 76 -9.66 -10.36 -22.95
N SER A 77 -10.78 -10.65 -22.31
CA SER A 77 -11.94 -11.31 -22.95
C SER A 77 -12.80 -10.37 -23.80
N GLY A 78 -12.53 -9.06 -23.84
CA GLY A 78 -13.32 -8.07 -24.59
C GLY A 78 -14.74 -7.84 -24.05
N VAL A 79 -15.21 -8.69 -23.13
CA VAL A 79 -16.48 -8.56 -22.42
C VAL A 79 -16.23 -7.59 -21.26
N ARG A 80 -16.43 -6.29 -21.52
CA ARG A 80 -16.47 -5.28 -20.45
C ARG A 80 -17.71 -5.54 -19.58
N GLN A 81 -17.58 -6.43 -18.58
CA GLN A 81 -18.54 -6.57 -17.50
C GLN A 81 -18.67 -5.18 -16.85
N ARG A 82 -19.80 -4.50 -17.10
CA ARG A 82 -20.08 -3.20 -16.50
C ARG A 82 -20.34 -3.43 -15.02
N ILE A 83 -19.30 -3.25 -14.20
CA ILE A 83 -19.46 -3.25 -12.75
C ILE A 83 -20.20 -1.97 -12.36
N GLU A 84 -21.34 -2.10 -11.70
CA GLU A 84 -22.12 -0.99 -11.19
C GLU A 84 -22.14 -1.10 -9.67
N VAL A 85 -21.35 -0.26 -8.99
CA VAL A 85 -21.25 -0.26 -7.53
C VAL A 85 -22.05 0.91 -6.98
N SER A 86 -22.99 0.62 -6.09
CA SER A 86 -23.79 1.63 -5.40
C SER A 86 -23.01 2.20 -4.20
N VAL A 87 -22.91 3.52 -4.12
CA VAL A 87 -22.10 4.24 -3.12
C VAL A 87 -22.78 5.52 -2.68
N GLN A 88 -22.44 6.04 -1.50
CA GLN A 88 -22.95 7.33 -1.03
C GLN A 88 -22.00 8.46 -1.41
N CYS A 89 -22.54 9.57 -1.89
CA CYS A 89 -21.76 10.77 -2.16
C CYS A 89 -21.18 11.34 -0.86
N ALA A 90 -19.87 11.56 -0.82
CA ALA A 90 -19.17 12.09 0.36
C ALA A 90 -19.58 13.53 0.74
N GLN A 91 -20.16 14.30 -0.18
CA GLN A 91 -20.56 15.68 0.05
C GLN A 91 -22.05 15.82 0.41
N CYS A 92 -22.95 15.12 -0.28
CA CYS A 92 -24.39 15.30 -0.11
C CYS A 92 -25.13 14.06 0.42
N GLY A 93 -24.44 12.93 0.61
CA GLY A 93 -25.03 11.69 1.13
C GLY A 93 -25.93 10.91 0.15
N GLN A 94 -26.26 11.48 -1.01
CA GLN A 94 -27.12 10.83 -2.00
C GLN A 94 -26.47 9.55 -2.56
N GLN A 95 -27.29 8.53 -2.80
CA GLN A 95 -26.85 7.28 -3.39
C GLN A 95 -26.58 7.44 -4.89
N THR A 96 -25.41 7.02 -5.36
CA THR A 96 -24.98 7.12 -6.75
C THR A 96 -24.33 5.82 -7.19
N THR A 97 -24.31 5.55 -8.49
CA THR A 97 -23.65 4.39 -9.07
C THR A 97 -22.34 4.81 -9.71
N VAL A 98 -21.28 4.04 -9.49
CA VAL A 98 -19.98 4.24 -10.12
C VAL A 98 -19.54 3.01 -10.90
N PRO A 99 -18.81 3.19 -12.03
CA PRO A 99 -18.32 2.08 -12.86
C PRO A 99 -17.02 1.45 -12.31
N PHE A 100 -16.70 1.68 -11.04
CA PHE A 100 -15.48 1.22 -10.38
C PHE A 100 -15.74 0.96 -8.89
N TYR A 101 -14.95 0.09 -8.28
CA TYR A 101 -14.96 -0.07 -6.82
C TYR A 101 -14.26 1.13 -6.15
N PRO A 102 -14.88 1.79 -5.15
CA PRO A 102 -14.23 2.88 -4.41
C PRO A 102 -12.90 2.46 -3.81
N SER A 103 -11.86 3.28 -4.02
CA SER A 103 -10.58 3.10 -3.34
C SER A 103 -10.61 3.72 -1.95
N GLN A 104 -10.06 3.02 -0.96
CA GLN A 104 -9.85 3.57 0.38
C GLN A 104 -9.04 4.89 0.31
N GLY A 105 -9.52 5.93 0.99
CA GLY A 105 -8.86 7.23 1.07
C GLY A 105 -9.17 8.23 -0.07
N ARG A 106 -10.03 7.89 -1.05
CA ARG A 106 -10.56 8.86 -2.02
C ARG A 106 -12.08 8.97 -1.89
N PRO A 107 -12.63 10.16 -1.60
CA PRO A 107 -14.07 10.36 -1.53
C PRO A 107 -14.71 10.18 -2.91
N VAL A 108 -15.89 9.57 -2.94
CA VAL A 108 -16.70 9.46 -4.16
C VAL A 108 -17.75 10.56 -4.14
N TYR A 109 -17.89 11.28 -5.25
CA TYR A 109 -18.87 12.36 -5.41
C TYR A 109 -19.90 11.99 -6.47
N CYS A 110 -21.15 12.37 -6.26
CA CYS A 110 -22.15 12.35 -7.33
C CYS A 110 -21.78 13.37 -8.41
N ARG A 111 -22.39 13.26 -9.59
CA ARG A 111 -22.06 14.10 -10.75
C ARG A 111 -22.17 15.60 -10.45
N SER A 112 -23.20 16.03 -9.72
CA SER A 112 -23.39 17.43 -9.36
C SER A 112 -22.29 17.94 -8.41
N CYS A 113 -22.01 17.22 -7.33
CA CYS A 113 -20.95 17.56 -6.38
C CYS A 113 -19.55 17.55 -7.04
N PHE A 114 -19.28 16.60 -7.94
CA PHE A 114 -18.00 16.53 -8.66
C PHE A 114 -17.79 17.75 -9.59
N LEU A 115 -18.82 18.19 -10.30
CA LEU A 115 -18.76 19.40 -11.14
C LEU A 115 -18.64 20.66 -10.28
N ALA A 116 -19.36 20.73 -9.16
CA ALA A 116 -19.28 21.86 -8.23
C ALA A 116 -17.91 21.98 -7.54
N GLY A 117 -17.26 20.87 -7.22
CA GLY A 117 -15.92 20.87 -6.62
C GLY A 117 -14.79 21.21 -7.61
N GLN A 118 -14.96 20.91 -8.91
CA GLN A 118 -13.96 21.25 -9.93
C GLN A 118 -13.80 22.76 -10.13
N SER A 119 -14.86 23.55 -9.99
CA SER A 119 -14.77 25.01 -10.12
C SER A 119 -14.00 25.67 -8.97
N GLN A 120 -13.93 25.03 -7.80
CA GLN A 120 -13.19 25.53 -6.64
C GLN A 120 -11.71 25.15 -6.67
N ASN A 121 -11.37 23.98 -7.24
CA ASN A 121 -9.99 23.48 -7.31
C ASN A 121 -9.19 23.92 -8.56
N SER A 122 -9.82 24.58 -9.54
CA SER A 122 -9.15 25.03 -10.78
C SER A 122 -8.54 26.44 -10.66
N ALA A 123 -8.55 27.04 -9.47
CA ALA A 123 -8.08 28.40 -9.19
C ALA A 123 -6.86 28.44 -8.24
N ALA A 124 -6.17 27.31 -8.05
CA ALA A 124 -4.97 27.19 -7.23
C ALA A 124 -3.79 26.65 -8.05
#